data_AF-A0A1K2H9I4-F1
#
_entry.id   AF-A0A1K2H9I4-F1
#
_cell.length_a   1.000
_cell.length_b   1.000
_cell.length_c   1.000
_cell.angle_alpha   90.00
_cell.angle_beta   90.00
_cell.angle_gamma   90.00
#
_symmetry.space_group_name_H-M   'P 1'
#
loop_
_entity.id
_entity.type
_entity.pdbx_description
1 polymer ?
#
loop_
_entity_poly.entity_id
_entity_poly.type
_entity_poly.pdbx_seq_one_letter_code
_entity_poly.pdbx_strand_id
1 'polypeptide(L)'
;MSDLSNFNNIYANLAESAYNDRPNLFPYKSLYKPQRNILDSGESLKFDFSQDTTFKHSDGVESFVKGGKNLPNKGVVYLQPDKTLHAEPIKSTYSVPKVNGGYEQVPYDTLKTYQKGLLTDEKAGFNAYFVTDTAKLDETTRQTYLTIRGSDGASISTLNDWVSNDANFALTDAYIPQAKLANLALQEKIKELNAKAPDAVLNVTGHSLGTMVSAQAVAKLYQETA
;
A
#
# COMPACT_ATOMS: atom_id res chain seq x y z
N MET A 1 -11.18 -8.89 3.90
CA MET A 1 -11.77 -7.86 4.76
C MET A 1 -13.19 -7.60 4.29
N SER A 2 -14.19 -7.58 5.17
CA SER A 2 -15.55 -7.16 4.79
C SER A 2 -15.61 -5.63 4.70
N ASP A 3 -16.51 -5.11 3.87
CA ASP A 3 -16.72 -3.68 3.77
C ASP A 3 -17.26 -3.09 5.09
N LEU A 4 -16.79 -1.89 5.41
CA LEU A 4 -17.32 -1.09 6.50
C LEU A 4 -18.75 -0.69 6.19
N SER A 5 -19.63 -0.74 7.20
CA SER A 5 -21.00 -0.23 7.05
C SER A 5 -21.08 1.30 7.01
N ASN A 6 -20.02 1.97 7.48
CA ASN A 6 -19.90 3.43 7.52
C ASN A 6 -18.45 3.88 7.65
N PHE A 7 -18.18 5.12 7.26
CA PHE A 7 -16.85 5.72 7.31
C PHE A 7 -16.55 6.50 8.60
N ASN A 8 -17.03 6.09 9.78
CA ASN A 8 -16.87 6.90 11.00
C ASN A 8 -15.45 6.90 11.62
N ASN A 9 -14.51 6.08 11.13
CA ASN A 9 -13.15 6.02 11.68
C ASN A 9 -12.11 6.14 10.57
N ILE A 10 -11.38 7.25 10.54
CA ILE A 10 -10.41 7.53 9.48
C ILE A 10 -9.35 6.43 9.34
N TYR A 11 -8.85 5.84 10.43
CA TYR A 11 -7.83 4.79 10.36
C TYR A 11 -8.35 3.50 9.73
N ALA A 12 -9.59 3.13 10.07
CA ALA A 12 -10.27 1.98 9.48
C ALA A 12 -10.59 2.22 8.00
N ASN A 13 -11.07 3.42 7.68
CA ASN A 13 -11.37 3.83 6.31
C ASN A 13 -10.12 3.73 5.42
N LEU A 14 -9.00 4.31 5.87
CA LEU A 14 -7.73 4.25 5.15
C LEU A 14 -7.23 2.80 5.01
N ALA A 15 -7.30 2.01 6.07
CA ALA A 15 -6.88 0.60 6.03
C ALA A 15 -7.74 -0.23 5.05
N GLU A 16 -9.05 0.02 4.98
CA GLU A 16 -9.93 -0.57 3.96
C GLU A 16 -9.53 -0.12 2.56
N SER A 17 -9.34 1.19 2.35
CA SER A 17 -8.94 1.79 1.07
C SER A 17 -7.66 1.22 0.48
N ALA A 18 -6.78 0.65 1.31
CA ALA A 18 -5.56 0.00 0.84
C ALA A 18 -5.82 -1.26 -0.03
N TYR A 19 -7.01 -1.87 0.11
CA TYR A 19 -7.38 -3.09 -0.60
C TYR A 19 -8.04 -2.79 -1.96
N ASN A 20 -7.92 -3.77 -2.86
CA ASN A 20 -8.68 -3.77 -4.12
C ASN A 20 -10.16 -4.01 -3.84
N ASP A 21 -11.02 -3.66 -4.80
CA ASP A 21 -12.45 -3.97 -4.75
C ASP A 21 -13.14 -3.39 -3.50
N ARG A 22 -12.83 -2.12 -3.20
CA ARG A 22 -13.38 -1.36 -2.08
C ARG A 22 -14.01 -0.05 -2.55
N PRO A 23 -14.98 0.50 -1.80
CA PRO A 23 -15.70 1.70 -2.21
C PRO A 23 -14.80 2.91 -2.49
N ASN A 24 -13.79 3.16 -1.65
CA ASN A 24 -12.83 4.25 -1.79
C ASN A 24 -11.40 3.71 -1.89
N LEU A 25 -11.06 3.00 -2.95
CA LEU A 25 -9.79 2.28 -3.07
C LEU A 25 -8.59 3.16 -3.50
N PHE A 26 -7.40 2.82 -3.03
CA PHE A 26 -6.12 3.43 -3.41
C PHE A 26 -5.27 2.67 -4.45
N PRO A 27 -5.33 1.32 -4.57
CA PRO A 27 -4.47 0.58 -5.50
C PRO A 27 -4.46 1.15 -6.93
N TYR A 28 -3.28 1.55 -7.40
CA TYR A 28 -3.10 2.26 -8.68
C TYR A 28 -3.78 1.54 -9.86
N LYS A 29 -3.60 0.21 -9.96
CA LYS A 29 -4.19 -0.60 -11.05
C LYS A 29 -5.72 -0.65 -11.03
N SER A 30 -6.32 -0.45 -9.86
CA SER A 30 -7.78 -0.47 -9.67
C SER A 30 -8.43 0.91 -9.82
N LEU A 31 -7.65 1.99 -9.82
CA LEU A 31 -8.14 3.34 -10.11
C LEU A 31 -8.60 3.48 -11.56
N TYR A 32 -9.52 4.39 -11.83
CA TYR A 32 -9.90 4.73 -13.21
C TYR A 32 -8.75 5.46 -13.93
N LYS A 33 -8.72 5.37 -15.27
CA LYS A 33 -7.67 6.01 -16.09
C LYS A 33 -7.49 7.52 -15.78
N PRO A 34 -8.54 8.34 -15.63
CA PRO A 34 -8.37 9.75 -15.27
C PRO A 34 -7.70 9.95 -13.90
N GLN A 35 -8.00 9.09 -12.93
CA GLN A 35 -7.39 9.17 -11.59
C GLN A 35 -5.92 8.77 -11.63
N ARG A 36 -5.56 7.74 -12.41
CA ARG A 36 -4.15 7.39 -12.63
C ARG A 36 -3.38 8.54 -13.27
N ASN A 37 -3.95 9.19 -14.29
CA ASN A 37 -3.32 10.33 -14.94
C ASN A 37 -3.01 11.49 -13.96
N ILE A 38 -3.86 11.70 -12.93
CA ILE A 38 -3.60 12.69 -11.86
C ILE A 38 -2.37 12.29 -11.04
N LEU A 39 -2.27 11.02 -10.65
CA LEU A 39 -1.09 10.54 -9.90
C LEU A 39 0.17 10.56 -10.78
N ASP A 40 0.05 10.17 -12.05
CA ASP A 40 1.14 10.15 -13.02
C ASP A 40 1.67 11.56 -13.34
N SER A 41 0.83 12.60 -13.25
CA SER A 41 1.26 14.00 -13.38
C SER A 41 1.93 14.55 -12.12
N GLY A 42 1.98 13.76 -11.04
CA GLY A 42 2.54 14.18 -9.75
C GLY A 42 1.56 14.97 -8.89
N GLU A 43 0.26 14.98 -9.22
CA GLU A 43 -0.78 15.57 -8.40
C GLU A 43 -1.41 14.53 -7.45
N SER A 44 -2.03 15.02 -6.37
CA SER A 44 -2.69 14.16 -5.39
C SER A 44 -4.14 13.86 -5.78
N LEU A 45 -4.61 12.65 -5.49
CA LEU A 45 -6.00 12.27 -5.71
C LEU A 45 -6.85 12.48 -4.44
N LYS A 46 -7.93 13.27 -4.54
CA LYS A 46 -8.84 13.55 -3.42
C LYS A 46 -9.79 12.38 -3.16
N PHE A 47 -9.96 12.03 -1.89
CA PHE A 47 -11.01 11.14 -1.38
C PHE A 47 -11.83 11.87 -0.31
N ASP A 48 -13.13 11.56 -0.22
CA ASP A 48 -14.05 12.20 0.72
C ASP A 48 -14.88 11.13 1.44
N PHE A 49 -14.46 10.80 2.66
CA PHE A 49 -15.11 9.80 3.51
C PHE A 49 -16.36 10.34 4.23
N SER A 50 -16.71 11.63 4.06
CA SER A 50 -17.96 12.17 4.61
C SER A 50 -19.18 11.83 3.76
N GLN A 51 -18.98 11.36 2.53
CA GLN A 51 -20.04 11.09 1.57
C GLN A 51 -20.47 9.63 1.61
N ASP A 52 -21.77 9.39 1.46
CA ASP A 52 -22.31 8.06 1.18
C ASP A 52 -21.71 7.53 -0.13
N THR A 53 -21.34 6.27 -0.16
CA THR A 53 -20.74 5.63 -1.35
C THR A 53 -21.44 4.32 -1.65
N THR A 54 -21.88 4.15 -2.90
CA THR A 54 -22.33 2.87 -3.45
C THR A 54 -21.25 2.34 -4.38
N PHE A 55 -20.86 1.09 -4.18
CA PHE A 55 -19.82 0.43 -4.97
C PHE A 55 -20.29 -0.95 -5.42
N LYS A 56 -20.01 -1.30 -6.67
CA LYS A 56 -20.29 -2.63 -7.20
C LYS A 56 -19.00 -3.44 -7.26
N HIS A 57 -18.97 -4.50 -6.47
CA HIS A 57 -17.86 -5.43 -6.42
C HIS A 57 -17.66 -6.17 -7.74
N SER A 58 -16.47 -6.73 -7.88
CA SER A 58 -16.09 -7.60 -9.00
C SER A 58 -17.01 -8.81 -9.19
N ASP A 59 -17.62 -9.32 -8.11
CA ASP A 59 -18.61 -10.41 -8.13
C ASP A 59 -20.04 -9.94 -8.48
N GLY A 60 -20.22 -8.64 -8.68
CA GLY A 60 -21.49 -8.01 -9.02
C GLY A 60 -22.38 -7.63 -7.83
N VAL A 61 -21.96 -7.93 -6.59
CA VAL A 61 -22.66 -7.50 -5.37
C VAL A 61 -22.46 -6.00 -5.18
N GLU A 62 -23.50 -5.29 -4.76
CA GLU A 62 -23.41 -3.87 -4.42
C GLU A 62 -23.25 -3.69 -2.91
N SER A 63 -22.28 -2.88 -2.52
CA SER A 63 -22.07 -2.41 -1.16
C SER A 63 -22.45 -0.95 -1.04
N PHE A 64 -23.18 -0.63 0.03
CA PHE A 64 -23.52 0.73 0.41
C PHE A 64 -22.84 1.07 1.74
N VAL A 65 -22.01 2.11 1.73
CA VAL A 65 -21.29 2.58 2.90
C VAL A 65 -21.73 3.99 3.23
N LYS A 66 -22.18 4.20 4.47
CA LYS A 66 -22.60 5.52 4.93
C LYS A 66 -21.42 6.45 5.15
N GLY A 67 -21.57 7.71 4.76
CA GLY A 67 -20.64 8.78 5.02
C GLY A 67 -20.36 8.95 6.52
N GLY A 68 -19.08 9.18 6.82
CA GLY A 68 -18.60 9.35 8.18
C GLY A 68 -18.99 10.70 8.77
N LYS A 69 -19.25 10.72 10.07
CA LYS A 69 -19.53 11.94 10.84
C LYS A 69 -18.36 12.26 11.77
N ASN A 70 -18.12 13.55 12.00
CA ASN A 70 -17.07 14.06 12.90
C ASN A 70 -15.65 13.57 12.56
N LEU A 71 -15.37 13.33 11.28
CA LEU A 71 -14.04 12.93 10.82
C LEU A 71 -13.06 14.12 10.84
N PRO A 72 -11.76 13.86 11.09
CA PRO A 72 -10.70 14.83 10.86
C PRO A 72 -10.77 15.39 9.44
N ASN A 73 -10.45 16.68 9.28
CA ASN A 73 -10.52 17.38 8.00
C ASN A 73 -11.85 17.19 7.24
N LYS A 74 -12.96 17.04 7.98
CA LYS A 74 -14.29 16.77 7.42
C LYS A 74 -14.33 15.52 6.52
N GLY A 75 -13.46 14.55 6.78
CA GLY A 75 -13.36 13.29 6.01
C GLY A 75 -12.60 13.41 4.69
N VAL A 76 -12.09 14.59 4.34
CA VAL A 76 -11.33 14.78 3.10
C VAL A 76 -9.86 14.42 3.33
N VAL A 77 -9.32 13.62 2.42
CA VAL A 77 -7.89 13.29 2.37
C VAL A 77 -7.38 13.25 0.92
N TYR A 78 -6.07 13.26 0.77
CA TYR A 78 -5.39 13.30 -0.52
C TYR A 78 -4.36 12.20 -0.60
N LEU A 79 -4.57 11.23 -1.51
CA LEU A 79 -3.59 10.21 -1.85
C LEU A 79 -2.45 10.87 -2.63
N GLN A 80 -1.26 10.87 -2.06
CA GLN A 80 -0.06 11.44 -2.66
C GLN A 80 0.54 10.45 -3.68
N PRO A 81 1.10 10.95 -4.80
CA PRO A 81 1.72 10.09 -5.80
C PRO A 81 3.06 9.52 -5.30
N ASP A 82 3.35 8.27 -5.67
CA ASP A 82 4.68 7.70 -5.55
C ASP A 82 5.47 7.98 -6.84
N LYS A 83 6.36 8.98 -6.80
CA LYS A 83 7.19 9.39 -7.94
C LYS A 83 8.16 8.31 -8.43
N THR A 84 8.39 7.29 -7.62
CA THR A 84 9.28 6.18 -7.97
C THR A 84 8.52 4.98 -8.51
N LEU A 85 7.18 5.04 -8.58
CA LEU A 85 6.35 3.98 -9.11
C LEU A 85 6.61 3.78 -10.60
N HIS A 86 6.95 2.56 -10.99
CA HIS A 86 7.17 2.15 -12.37
C HIS A 86 6.85 0.67 -12.55
N ALA A 87 6.70 0.25 -13.80
CA ALA A 87 6.54 -1.14 -14.17
C ALA A 87 7.91 -1.79 -14.45
N GLU A 88 8.24 -2.89 -13.75
CA GLU A 88 9.40 -3.73 -14.06
C GLU A 88 8.95 -5.02 -14.78
N PRO A 89 9.69 -5.51 -15.78
CA PRO A 89 9.38 -6.78 -16.43
C PRO A 89 9.62 -7.96 -15.48
N ILE A 90 8.74 -8.95 -15.53
CA ILE A 90 8.98 -10.24 -14.87
C ILE A 90 10.05 -10.97 -15.66
N LYS A 91 11.14 -11.35 -14.99
CA LYS A 91 12.21 -12.18 -15.58
C LYS A 91 11.83 -13.66 -15.51
N SER A 92 12.07 -14.36 -16.62
CA SER A 92 11.95 -15.81 -16.73
C SER A 92 13.26 -16.37 -17.28
N THR A 93 13.40 -17.70 -17.34
CA THR A 93 14.59 -18.37 -17.87
C THR A 93 14.21 -19.42 -18.90
N TYR A 94 14.98 -19.56 -19.97
CA TYR A 94 14.93 -20.71 -20.86
C TYR A 94 16.26 -21.47 -20.84
N SER A 95 16.21 -22.77 -21.13
CA SER A 95 17.37 -23.66 -21.09
C SER A 95 18.08 -23.71 -22.44
N VAL A 96 19.38 -23.46 -22.46
CA VAL A 96 20.24 -23.56 -23.64
C VAL A 96 21.28 -24.67 -23.42
N PRO A 97 21.48 -25.61 -24.35
CA PRO A 97 22.47 -26.67 -24.20
C PRO A 97 23.89 -26.10 -24.24
N LYS A 98 24.77 -26.60 -23.36
CA LYS A 98 26.19 -26.26 -23.35
C LYS A 98 26.99 -27.19 -24.25
N VAL A 99 28.03 -26.66 -24.88
CA VAL A 99 28.99 -27.42 -25.71
C VAL A 99 29.65 -28.60 -24.97
N ASN A 100 29.80 -28.52 -23.64
CA ASN A 100 30.40 -29.58 -22.82
C ASN A 100 29.37 -30.51 -22.14
N GLY A 101 28.11 -30.46 -22.57
CA GLY A 101 27.00 -31.20 -21.94
C GLY A 101 26.30 -30.41 -20.82
N GLY A 102 25.04 -30.74 -20.58
CA GLY A 102 24.15 -30.04 -19.67
C GLY A 102 23.48 -28.79 -20.29
N TYR A 103 22.78 -28.03 -19.44
CA TYR A 103 22.05 -26.82 -19.84
C TYR A 103 22.49 -25.62 -18.99
N GLU A 104 22.45 -24.42 -19.58
CA GLU A 104 22.42 -23.16 -18.86
C GLU A 104 21.03 -22.52 -18.91
N GLN A 105 20.66 -21.89 -17.79
CA GLN A 105 19.47 -21.06 -17.73
C GLN A 105 19.84 -19.65 -18.18
N VAL A 106 19.27 -19.22 -19.30
CA VAL A 106 19.44 -17.86 -19.81
C VAL A 106 18.23 -17.02 -19.41
N PRO A 107 18.41 -15.91 -18.67
CA PRO A 107 17.30 -15.05 -18.29
C PRO A 107 16.80 -14.22 -19.48
N TYR A 108 15.50 -13.96 -19.51
CA TYR A 108 14.86 -13.04 -20.46
C TYR A 108 13.69 -12.30 -19.80
N ASP A 109 13.39 -11.12 -20.32
CA ASP A 109 12.25 -10.32 -19.87
C ASP A 109 10.96 -10.83 -20.53
N THR A 110 9.93 -11.08 -19.72
CA THR A 110 8.61 -11.43 -20.22
C THR A 110 7.80 -10.18 -20.57
N LEU A 111 6.69 -10.36 -21.30
CA LEU A 111 5.73 -9.29 -21.57
C LEU A 111 4.90 -8.90 -20.33
N LYS A 112 4.98 -9.67 -19.25
CA LYS A 112 4.27 -9.37 -18.00
C LYS A 112 5.12 -8.44 -17.15
N THR A 113 4.49 -7.45 -16.55
CA THR A 113 5.15 -6.50 -15.65
C THR A 113 4.51 -6.53 -14.26
N TYR A 114 5.28 -6.09 -13.26
CA TYR A 114 4.79 -5.81 -11.92
C TYR A 114 5.16 -4.38 -11.54
N GLN A 115 4.38 -3.78 -10.63
CA GLN A 115 4.61 -2.43 -10.14
C GLN A 115 5.62 -2.44 -9.01
N LYS A 116 6.50 -1.44 -9.03
CA LYS A 116 7.52 -1.24 -8.02
C LYS A 116 7.81 0.25 -7.83
N GLY A 117 8.11 0.63 -6.60
CA GLY A 117 8.42 1.98 -6.15
C GLY A 117 8.80 1.96 -4.68
N LEU A 118 8.84 3.12 -4.05
CA LEU A 118 9.11 3.29 -2.62
C LEU A 118 7.97 2.69 -1.80
N LEU A 119 6.73 2.86 -2.25
CA LEU A 119 5.53 2.42 -1.54
C LEU A 119 4.94 1.13 -2.11
N THR A 120 5.54 0.54 -3.15
CA THR A 120 5.01 -0.64 -3.83
C THR A 120 6.15 -1.58 -4.20
N ASP A 121 6.00 -2.86 -3.88
CA ASP A 121 6.75 -3.95 -4.51
C ASP A 121 5.79 -5.13 -4.64
N GLU A 122 5.10 -5.20 -5.79
CA GLU A 122 4.10 -6.25 -6.04
C GLU A 122 4.73 -7.65 -6.00
N LYS A 123 6.02 -7.79 -6.31
CA LYS A 123 6.71 -9.08 -6.27
C LYS A 123 6.99 -9.53 -4.83
N ALA A 124 7.25 -8.58 -3.93
CA ALA A 124 7.36 -8.84 -2.49
C ALA A 124 6.01 -8.84 -1.76
N GLY A 125 4.91 -8.56 -2.46
CA GLY A 125 3.58 -8.41 -1.87
C GLY A 125 3.41 -7.14 -1.03
N PHE A 126 4.30 -6.16 -1.15
CA PHE A 126 4.27 -4.91 -0.40
C PHE A 126 3.49 -3.84 -1.16
N ASN A 127 2.50 -3.24 -0.50
CA ASN A 127 1.77 -2.08 -1.01
C ASN A 127 1.44 -1.15 0.16
N ALA A 128 1.83 0.10 0.04
CA ALA A 128 1.55 1.15 0.98
C ALA A 128 1.10 2.42 0.24
N TYR A 129 0.44 3.31 0.96
CA TYR A 129 -0.14 4.52 0.40
C TYR A 129 0.13 5.67 1.36
N PHE A 130 0.68 6.76 0.82
CA PHE A 130 0.92 7.97 1.59
C PHE A 130 -0.22 8.95 1.36
N VAL A 131 -0.89 9.34 2.44
CA VAL A 131 -2.12 10.13 2.40
C VAL A 131 -1.97 11.34 3.32
N THR A 132 -2.50 12.48 2.91
CA THR A 132 -2.37 13.77 3.62
C THR A 132 -3.73 14.46 3.77
N ASP A 133 -3.83 15.39 4.72
CA ASP A 133 -5.00 16.27 4.91
C ASP A 133 -5.02 17.46 3.94
N THR A 134 -3.91 17.73 3.25
CA THR A 134 -3.80 18.77 2.21
C THR A 134 -3.43 18.16 0.86
N ALA A 135 -3.83 18.81 -0.24
CA ALA A 135 -3.51 18.34 -1.60
C ALA A 135 -2.01 18.37 -1.89
N LYS A 136 -1.32 19.42 -1.42
CA LYS A 136 0.12 19.57 -1.51
C LYS A 136 0.74 19.33 -0.15
N LEU A 137 1.86 18.63 -0.12
CA LEU A 137 2.66 18.45 1.08
C LEU A 137 3.49 19.72 1.32
N ASP A 138 3.09 20.50 2.32
CA ASP A 138 3.70 21.78 2.68
C ASP A 138 3.45 22.10 4.17
N GLU A 139 3.88 23.29 4.62
CA GLU A 139 3.78 23.73 6.03
C GLU A 139 2.35 23.81 6.57
N THR A 140 1.33 23.75 5.69
CA THR A 140 -0.07 23.73 6.10
C THR A 140 -0.58 22.32 6.39
N THR A 141 0.13 21.28 5.95
CA THR A 141 -0.16 19.87 6.26
C THR A 141 -0.04 19.65 7.77
N ARG A 142 -1.06 19.04 8.38
CA ARG A 142 -1.05 18.74 9.83
C ARG A 142 -1.14 17.26 10.12
N GLN A 143 -1.83 16.50 9.26
CA GLN A 143 -2.01 15.06 9.42
C GLN A 143 -1.61 14.32 8.14
N THR A 144 -0.73 13.35 8.31
CA THR A 144 -0.33 12.42 7.27
C THR A 144 -0.49 10.99 7.75
N TYR A 145 -0.64 10.07 6.80
CA TYR A 145 -0.93 8.68 7.05
C TYR A 145 -0.13 7.82 6.08
N LEU A 146 0.68 6.89 6.61
CA LEU A 146 1.18 5.77 5.86
C LEU A 146 0.24 4.58 6.07
N THR A 147 -0.49 4.23 5.03
CA THR A 147 -1.47 3.14 5.04
C THR A 147 -0.84 1.91 4.41
N ILE A 148 -0.66 0.83 5.17
CA ILE A 148 0.00 -0.40 4.71
C ILE A 148 -1.07 -1.48 4.50
N ARG A 149 -1.16 -1.97 3.25
CA ARG A 149 -2.09 -3.03 2.87
C ARG A 149 -1.66 -4.35 3.50
N GLY A 150 -2.62 -5.12 4.01
CA GLY A 150 -2.40 -6.51 4.40
C GLY A 150 -2.48 -7.49 3.22
N SER A 151 -2.51 -8.78 3.51
CA SER A 151 -2.71 -9.81 2.49
C SER A 151 -4.17 -9.82 1.97
N ASP A 152 -4.36 -10.10 0.68
CA ASP A 152 -5.67 -10.17 0.01
C ASP A 152 -6.56 -11.32 0.49
N GLY A 153 -6.03 -12.26 1.28
CA GLY A 153 -6.83 -13.26 1.98
C GLY A 153 -6.04 -14.49 2.42
N ALA A 154 -6.64 -15.24 3.35
CA ALA A 154 -6.27 -16.62 3.67
C ALA A 154 -7.16 -17.58 2.87
N SER A 155 -6.82 -17.80 1.60
CA SER A 155 -7.35 -18.89 0.76
C SER A 155 -6.43 -20.11 0.89
N ILE A 156 -6.90 -21.35 0.75
CA ILE A 156 -6.03 -22.56 0.78
C ILE A 156 -4.95 -22.53 -0.32
N SER A 157 -5.11 -21.70 -1.36
CA SER A 157 -4.08 -21.38 -2.36
C SER A 157 -3.17 -20.19 -2.01
N THR A 158 -3.62 -19.24 -1.16
CA THR A 158 -2.80 -18.11 -0.65
C THR A 158 -2.32 -18.33 0.79
N LEU A 159 -2.66 -19.48 1.37
CA LEU A 159 -2.16 -19.96 2.64
C LEU A 159 -0.65 -20.18 2.54
N ASN A 160 -0.05 -20.34 1.37
CA ASN A 160 1.41 -20.31 1.25
C ASN A 160 2.01 -18.90 1.43
N ASP A 161 1.34 -17.83 0.98
CA ASP A 161 1.80 -16.44 1.19
C ASP A 161 1.52 -15.94 2.61
N TRP A 162 0.43 -16.40 3.21
CA TRP A 162 0.13 -16.18 4.63
C TRP A 162 1.00 -17.04 5.54
N VAL A 163 1.10 -18.36 5.35
CA VAL A 163 1.95 -19.25 6.17
C VAL A 163 3.44 -18.90 6.02
N SER A 164 3.94 -18.54 4.84
CA SER A 164 5.37 -18.20 4.72
C SER A 164 5.74 -16.87 5.39
N ASN A 165 4.82 -15.90 5.52
CA ASN A 165 5.09 -14.60 6.14
C ASN A 165 4.53 -14.51 7.57
N ASP A 166 3.26 -14.85 7.78
CA ASP A 166 2.59 -14.85 9.09
C ASP A 166 3.02 -16.03 9.97
N ALA A 167 3.30 -17.23 9.45
CA ALA A 167 3.81 -18.31 10.30
C ALA A 167 5.29 -18.13 10.64
N ASN A 168 6.12 -17.54 9.77
CA ASN A 168 7.48 -17.18 10.17
C ASN A 168 7.47 -16.07 11.24
N PHE A 169 6.58 -15.07 11.15
CA PHE A 169 6.41 -14.12 12.24
C PHE A 169 5.86 -14.78 13.51
N ALA A 170 4.73 -15.49 13.41
CA ALA A 170 4.02 -16.07 14.55
C ALA A 170 4.73 -17.27 15.20
N LEU A 171 5.63 -17.96 14.47
CA LEU A 171 6.37 -19.12 14.97
C LEU A 171 7.87 -18.85 15.18
N THR A 172 8.46 -17.81 14.57
CA THR A 172 9.92 -17.57 14.60
C THR A 172 10.36 -16.13 14.89
N ASP A 173 9.44 -15.22 15.27
CA ASP A 173 9.73 -13.81 15.56
C ASP A 173 10.45 -13.06 14.41
N ALA A 174 10.32 -13.56 13.17
CA ALA A 174 11.11 -13.07 12.04
C ALA A 174 10.71 -11.64 11.63
N TYR A 175 11.71 -10.82 11.30
CA TYR A 175 11.50 -9.52 10.67
C TYR A 175 11.14 -9.70 9.18
N ILE A 176 9.85 -9.54 8.86
CA ILE A 176 9.32 -9.93 7.55
C ILE A 176 9.81 -8.98 6.44
N PRO A 177 10.01 -9.46 5.19
CA PRO A 177 10.49 -8.64 4.08
C PRO A 177 9.66 -7.38 3.84
N GLN A 178 8.33 -7.46 3.97
CA GLN A 178 7.47 -6.29 3.78
C GLN A 178 7.71 -5.21 4.86
N ALA A 179 8.10 -5.59 6.08
CA ALA A 179 8.41 -4.64 7.14
C ALA A 179 9.74 -3.92 6.94
N LYS A 180 10.69 -4.53 6.21
CA LYS A 180 11.91 -3.84 5.73
C LYS A 180 11.57 -2.75 4.73
N LEU A 181 10.73 -3.09 3.75
CA LEU A 181 10.26 -2.13 2.74
C LEU A 181 9.44 -1.00 3.36
N ALA A 182 8.54 -1.33 4.30
CA ALA A 182 7.77 -0.33 5.03
C ALA A 182 8.64 0.59 5.90
N ASN A 183 9.71 0.07 6.51
CA ASN A 183 10.67 0.88 7.27
C ASN A 183 11.43 1.87 6.37
N LEU A 184 11.89 1.43 5.18
CA LEU A 184 12.50 2.32 4.19
C LEU A 184 11.52 3.42 3.74
N ALA A 185 10.26 3.05 3.49
CA ALA A 185 9.21 4.02 3.17
C ALA A 185 9.00 5.04 4.30
N LEU A 186 8.98 4.60 5.56
CA LEU A 186 8.87 5.49 6.72
C LEU A 186 10.06 6.46 6.81
N GLN A 187 11.30 5.97 6.68
CA GLN A 187 12.50 6.80 6.73
C GLN A 187 12.46 7.91 5.66
N GLU A 188 12.17 7.55 4.41
CA GLU A 188 12.08 8.53 3.31
C GLU A 188 10.91 9.51 3.51
N LYS A 189 9.76 9.05 4.01
CA LYS A 189 8.62 9.94 4.27
C LYS A 189 8.86 10.88 5.44
N ILE A 190 9.53 10.43 6.50
CA ILE A 190 9.94 11.31 7.61
C ILE A 190 10.93 12.37 7.11
N LYS A 191 11.90 11.99 6.27
CA LYS A 191 12.83 12.94 5.65
C LYS A 191 12.09 13.97 4.79
N GLU A 192 11.12 13.53 4.00
CA GLU A 192 10.29 14.42 3.19
C GLU A 192 9.45 15.37 4.05
N LEU A 193 8.85 14.87 5.14
CA LEU A 193 8.08 15.65 6.10
C LEU A 193 8.94 16.70 6.81
N ASN A 194 10.10 16.32 7.33
CA ASN A 194 11.02 17.27 7.97
C ASN A 194 11.43 18.42 7.03
N ALA A 195 11.48 18.17 5.73
CA ALA A 195 11.85 19.19 4.74
C ALA A 195 10.68 20.09 4.31
N LYS A 196 9.43 19.59 4.30
CA LYS A 196 8.29 20.28 3.69
C LYS A 196 7.16 20.62 4.65
N ALA A 197 6.96 19.79 5.68
CA ALA A 197 5.86 19.86 6.62
C ALA A 197 6.33 19.38 8.01
N PRO A 198 7.29 20.08 8.65
CA PRO A 198 7.95 19.60 9.88
C PRO A 198 7.01 19.49 11.09
N ASP A 199 5.90 20.21 11.08
CA ASP A 199 4.88 20.16 12.14
C ASP A 199 3.81 19.07 11.91
N ALA A 200 3.85 18.36 10.78
CA ALA A 200 2.84 17.36 10.44
C ALA A 200 3.08 16.06 11.22
N VAL A 201 1.98 15.47 11.72
CA VAL A 201 2.02 14.16 12.36
C VAL A 201 2.01 13.07 11.29
N LEU A 202 2.95 12.12 11.39
CA LEU A 202 2.94 10.88 10.61
C LEU A 202 2.25 9.77 11.39
N ASN A 203 1.04 9.42 10.97
CA ASN A 203 0.31 8.28 11.49
C ASN A 203 0.58 7.05 10.62
N VAL A 204 0.51 5.85 11.21
CA VAL A 204 0.66 4.59 10.47
C VAL A 204 -0.57 3.71 10.76
N THR A 205 -1.17 3.16 9.71
CA THR A 205 -2.33 2.27 9.83
C THR A 205 -2.24 1.11 8.87
N GLY A 206 -2.87 0.00 9.23
CA GLY A 206 -2.93 -1.21 8.42
C GLY A 206 -3.87 -2.23 9.06
N HIS A 207 -4.36 -3.17 8.25
CA HIS A 207 -5.25 -4.23 8.68
C HIS A 207 -4.65 -5.60 8.37
N SER A 208 -4.97 -6.62 9.19
CA SER A 208 -4.43 -7.99 9.07
C SER A 208 -2.89 -7.96 9.09
N LEU A 209 -2.22 -8.61 8.13
CA LEU A 209 -0.76 -8.57 7.99
C LEU A 209 -0.20 -7.13 7.95
N GLY A 210 -0.97 -6.17 7.41
CA GLY A 210 -0.57 -4.77 7.37
C GLY A 210 -0.35 -4.17 8.77
N THR A 211 -1.06 -4.65 9.79
CA THR A 211 -0.85 -4.26 11.19
C THR A 211 0.52 -4.73 11.70
N MET A 212 0.90 -5.97 11.41
CA MET A 212 2.20 -6.53 11.79
C MET A 212 3.36 -5.84 11.07
N VAL A 213 3.22 -5.62 9.75
CA VAL A 213 4.18 -4.86 8.95
C VAL A 213 4.39 -3.46 9.54
N SER A 214 3.30 -2.77 9.87
CA SER A 214 3.33 -1.44 10.48
C SER A 214 4.09 -1.45 11.81
N ALA A 215 3.76 -2.38 12.71
CA ALA A 215 4.37 -2.47 14.04
C ALA A 215 5.89 -2.75 13.94
N GLN A 216 6.29 -3.72 13.13
CA GLN A 216 7.71 -4.05 12.96
C GLN A 216 8.49 -2.90 12.30
N ALA A 217 7.91 -2.23 11.31
CA ALA A 217 8.57 -1.12 10.62
C ALA A 217 8.80 0.09 11.55
N VAL A 218 7.81 0.43 12.37
CA VAL A 218 7.90 1.52 13.37
C VAL A 218 8.86 1.14 14.50
N ALA A 219 8.81 -0.09 15.00
CA ALA A 219 9.73 -0.56 16.03
C ALA A 219 11.19 -0.50 15.55
N LYS A 220 11.44 -0.88 14.29
CA LYS A 220 12.77 -0.80 13.69
C LYS A 220 13.25 0.64 13.54
N LEU A 221 12.37 1.56 13.12
CA LEU A 221 12.68 2.98 13.00
C LEU A 221 13.17 3.57 14.33
N TYR A 222 12.52 3.23 15.44
CA TYR A 222 12.94 3.69 16.77
C TYR A 222 14.32 3.16 17.17
N GLN A 223 14.65 1.91 16.83
CA GLN A 223 15.98 1.35 17.11
C GLN A 223 17.11 2.03 16.33
N GLU A 224 16.80 2.63 15.17
CA GLU A 224 17.81 3.29 14.33
C GLU A 224 17.99 4.77 14.67
N THR A 225 17.05 5.36 15.42
CA THR A 225 17.08 6.77 15.82
C THR A 225 17.35 6.98 17.32
N ALA A 226 17.30 5.91 18.13
CA ALA A 226 17.71 5.90 19.54
C ALA A 226 19.23 5.71 19.69
#